data_AF-A0A0H2RR30-F1
#
_entry.id   AF-A0A0H2RR30-F1
#
_cell.length_a   1.000
_cell.length_b   1.000
_cell.length_c   1.000
_cell.angle_alpha   90.00
_cell.angle_beta   90.00
_cell.angle_gamma   90.00
#
_symmetry.space_group_name_H-M   'P 1'
#
loop_
_entity.id
_entity.type
_entity.pdbx_description
1 polymer ?
#
loop_
_entity_poly.entity_id
_entity_poly.type
_entity_poly.pdbx_seq_one_letter_code
_entity_poly.pdbx_strand_id
1 'polypeptide(L)'
;LYDRFPVYKQMRVMLRDIPQVNAIKRLNTIRAISEKRSKPGAPGTPECFDPVLVRCNIPSDSYVGTSLEGLRVARVKVIFSLPEEISPCETRLAYVEWFRPLRAVDATTKMHSITYAKHGGMTSAEIVPLDDIVQSIHLIPKFGATMDPSW
;
A
#
# COMPACT_ATOMS: atom_id res chain seq x y z
N LEU A 1 -9.54 -25.12 14.59
CA LEU A 1 -8.08 -25.00 14.41
C LEU A 1 -7.87 -23.74 13.58
N TYR A 2 -7.03 -22.80 14.00
CA TYR A 2 -6.72 -21.61 13.19
C TYR A 2 -5.24 -21.64 12.85
N ASP A 3 -4.92 -21.46 11.57
CA ASP A 3 -3.54 -21.34 11.12
C ASP A 3 -2.97 -20.00 11.61
N ARG A 4 -1.75 -20.02 12.13
CA ARG A 4 -1.06 -18.85 12.65
C ARG A 4 0.09 -18.49 11.74
N PHE A 5 0.09 -17.24 11.28
CA PHE A 5 1.11 -16.70 10.39
C PHE A 5 1.95 -15.67 11.14
N PRO A 6 3.29 -15.64 10.96
CA PRO A 6 4.09 -14.51 11.39
C PRO A 6 3.64 -13.24 10.68
N VAL A 7 3.34 -12.18 11.45
CA VAL A 7 2.88 -10.88 10.93
C VAL A 7 3.87 -9.78 11.32
N TYR A 8 4.16 -8.90 10.37
CA TYR A 8 5.14 -7.83 10.50
C TYR A 8 4.45 -6.47 10.45
N LYS A 9 4.95 -5.51 11.25
CA LYS A 9 4.38 -4.14 11.31
C LYS A 9 4.78 -3.27 10.12
N GLN A 10 5.92 -3.58 9.51
CA GLN A 10 6.50 -2.75 8.46
C GLN A 10 7.49 -3.53 7.60
N MET A 11 7.72 -3.03 6.40
CA MET A 11 8.82 -3.41 5.51
C MET A 11 9.59 -2.15 5.09
N ARG A 12 10.79 -2.35 4.52
CA ARG A 12 11.57 -1.28 3.94
C ARG A 12 11.94 -1.64 2.51
N VAL A 13 11.70 -0.71 1.59
CA VAL A 13 12.13 -0.81 0.20
C VAL A 13 13.20 0.23 -0.08
N MET A 14 14.17 -0.15 -0.91
CA MET A 14 15.15 0.79 -1.42
C MET A 14 14.54 1.56 -2.58
N LEU A 15 14.47 2.89 -2.45
CA LEU A 15 14.06 3.72 -3.58
C LEU A 15 15.15 3.73 -4.64
N ARG A 16 14.73 3.87 -5.90
CA ARG A 16 15.65 4.08 -7.01
C ARG A 16 16.42 5.39 -6.78
N ASP A 17 17.70 5.38 -7.13
CA ASP A 17 18.51 6.59 -7.07
C ASP A 17 17.97 7.61 -8.08
N ILE A 18 17.73 8.84 -7.60
CA ILE A 18 17.36 9.97 -8.44
C ILE A 18 18.53 10.96 -8.36
N PRO A 19 19.48 10.91 -9.32
CA PRO A 19 20.72 11.69 -9.27
C PRO A 19 20.50 13.19 -9.05
N GLN A 20 19.39 13.73 -9.57
CA GLN A 20 19.03 15.14 -9.52
C GLN A 20 18.57 15.60 -8.13
N VAL A 21 18.23 14.68 -7.21
CA VAL A 21 17.63 15.02 -5.92
C VAL A 21 18.61 14.80 -4.76
N ASN A 22 19.33 13.67 -4.73
CA ASN A 22 20.45 13.40 -3.81
C ASN A 22 21.04 12.00 -4.14
N ALA A 23 22.36 11.82 -4.01
CA ALA A 23 23.03 10.52 -4.19
C ALA A 23 22.89 9.56 -2.98
N ILE A 24 22.27 10.01 -1.89
CA ILE A 24 22.03 9.15 -0.72
C ILE A 24 20.87 8.20 -1.00
N LYS A 25 21.17 6.89 -0.99
CA LYS A 25 20.20 5.79 -1.00
C LYS A 25 19.07 6.04 0.00
N ARG A 26 17.83 6.21 -0.49
CA ARG A 26 16.66 6.48 0.35
C ARG A 26 15.92 5.19 0.67
N LEU A 27 15.85 4.85 1.97
CA LEU A 27 14.98 3.81 2.47
C LEU A 27 13.56 4.36 2.59
N ASN A 28 12.60 3.69 1.97
CA ASN A 28 11.19 3.96 2.15
C ASN A 28 10.58 2.89 3.07
N THR A 29 10.02 3.32 4.20
CA THR A 29 9.35 2.42 5.16
C THR A 29 7.87 2.39 4.86
N ILE A 30 7.32 1.18 4.75
CA ILE A 30 5.90 0.91 4.48
C ILE A 30 5.33 0.15 5.69
N ARG A 31 4.24 0.64 6.25
CA ARG A 31 3.61 0.13 7.48
C ARG A 31 2.27 -0.53 7.22
N ALA A 32 2.03 -1.59 7.98
CA ALA A 32 0.78 -2.32 8.07
C ALA A 32 0.45 -2.59 9.54
N ILE A 33 0.01 -1.55 10.24
CA ILE A 33 -0.26 -1.57 11.67
C ILE A 33 -1.78 -1.54 11.87
N SER A 34 -2.32 -2.65 12.37
CA SER A 34 -3.69 -2.67 12.87
C SER A 34 -3.81 -1.89 14.17
N GLU A 35 -4.95 -1.25 14.37
CA GLU A 35 -5.31 -0.65 15.65
C GLU A 35 -5.20 -1.70 16.76
N LYS A 36 -4.58 -1.32 17.87
CA LYS A 36 -4.52 -2.14 19.08
C LYS A 36 -5.01 -1.32 20.27
N ARG A 37 -6.08 -1.78 20.90
CA ARG A 37 -6.52 -1.26 22.18
C ARG A 37 -5.46 -1.54 23.23
N SER A 38 -5.11 -0.51 23.99
CA SER A 38 -4.20 -0.58 25.12
C SER A 38 -4.93 -1.03 26.39
N LYS A 39 -4.13 -1.34 27.42
CA LYS A 39 -4.63 -1.47 28.79
C LYS A 39 -5.17 -0.11 29.26
N PRO A 40 -6.10 -0.09 30.24
CA PRO A 40 -6.58 1.15 30.85
C PRO A 40 -5.40 2.03 31.30
N GLY A 41 -5.38 3.30 30.85
CA GLY A 41 -4.37 4.29 31.23
C GLY A 41 -3.16 4.43 30.29
N ALA A 42 -3.02 3.61 29.24
CA ALA A 42 -2.00 3.80 28.21
C ALA A 42 -2.64 4.21 26.86
N PRO A 43 -1.96 4.98 25.99
CA PRO A 43 -2.46 5.23 24.65
C PRO A 43 -2.43 3.95 23.79
N GLY A 44 -3.49 3.71 23.02
CA GLY A 44 -3.55 2.64 22.03
C GLY A 44 -2.56 2.87 20.88
N THR A 45 -2.34 1.85 20.05
CA THR A 45 -1.63 2.05 18.78
C THR A 45 -2.67 2.40 17.72
N PRO A 46 -2.62 3.60 17.10
CA PRO A 46 -3.52 3.92 16.00
C PRO A 46 -3.24 3.00 14.81
N GLU A 47 -4.26 2.79 13.99
CA GLU A 47 -4.03 2.10 12.71
C GLU A 47 -3.15 2.94 11.78
N CYS A 48 -2.28 2.26 11.05
CA CYS A 48 -1.44 2.88 10.03
C CYS A 48 -1.22 1.90 8.88
N PHE A 49 -1.87 2.19 7.76
CA PHE A 49 -1.83 1.36 6.56
C PHE A 49 -1.36 2.22 5.39
N ASP A 50 -0.09 2.07 5.04
CA ASP A 50 0.51 2.92 4.02
C ASP A 50 0.01 2.50 2.62
N PRO A 51 -0.35 3.47 1.76
CA PRO A 51 -0.63 3.22 0.37
C PRO A 51 0.67 3.04 -0.41
N VAL A 52 0.65 2.15 -1.41
CA VAL A 52 1.83 1.71 -2.16
C VAL A 52 1.55 1.57 -3.65
N LEU A 53 2.60 1.64 -4.45
CA LEU A 53 2.62 1.19 -5.84
C LEU A 53 3.05 -0.28 -5.88
N VAL A 54 2.28 -1.10 -6.57
CA VAL A 54 2.51 -2.54 -6.75
C VAL A 54 2.64 -2.83 -8.23
N ARG A 55 3.60 -3.67 -8.63
CA ARG A 55 3.70 -4.19 -10.00
C ARG A 55 2.53 -5.16 -10.25
N CYS A 56 1.86 -4.97 -11.38
CA CYS A 56 0.76 -5.84 -11.81
C CYS A 56 0.87 -6.07 -13.31
N ASN A 57 0.84 -7.33 -13.73
CA ASN A 57 0.77 -7.70 -15.14
C ASN A 57 -0.67 -7.57 -15.64
N ILE A 58 -1.15 -6.34 -15.86
CA ILE A 58 -2.49 -6.07 -16.38
C ILE A 58 -2.40 -5.88 -17.90
N PRO A 59 -3.11 -6.68 -18.72
CA PRO A 59 -3.02 -6.61 -20.18
C PRO A 59 -3.56 -5.31 -20.81
N SER A 60 -4.29 -4.50 -20.04
CA SER A 60 -4.89 -3.24 -20.47
C SER A 60 -4.51 -2.12 -19.51
N ASP A 61 -3.21 -1.83 -19.44
CA ASP A 61 -2.76 -0.70 -18.66
C ASP A 61 -3.04 0.63 -19.40
N SER A 62 -3.82 1.51 -18.78
CA SER A 62 -4.04 2.88 -19.26
C SER A 62 -2.77 3.74 -19.23
N TYR A 63 -1.68 3.26 -18.62
CA TYR A 63 -0.41 3.96 -18.43
C TYR A 63 0.71 3.52 -19.36
N VAL A 64 0.42 2.72 -20.40
CA VAL A 64 1.43 2.29 -21.38
C VAL A 64 2.26 3.47 -21.89
N GLY A 65 3.59 3.34 -21.84
CA GLY A 65 4.54 4.38 -22.23
C GLY A 65 4.78 5.46 -21.18
N THR A 66 4.23 5.35 -19.98
CA THR A 66 4.50 6.27 -18.86
C THR A 66 5.28 5.58 -17.74
N SER A 67 5.76 6.35 -16.75
CA SER A 67 6.45 5.80 -15.58
C SER A 67 5.53 4.98 -14.64
N LEU A 68 4.22 4.97 -14.89
CA LEU A 68 3.22 4.21 -14.13
C LEU A 68 2.80 2.92 -14.86
N GLU A 69 3.41 2.61 -16.00
CA GLU A 69 3.15 1.38 -16.73
C GLU A 69 3.48 0.14 -15.89
N GLY A 70 2.57 -0.83 -15.90
CA GLY A 70 2.59 -2.04 -15.10
C GLY A 70 2.37 -1.80 -13.61
N LEU A 71 1.93 -0.61 -13.17
CA LEU A 71 1.76 -0.29 -11.75
C LEU A 71 0.30 -0.03 -11.38
N ARG A 72 -0.07 -0.51 -10.20
CA ARG A 72 -1.36 -0.24 -9.56
C ARG A 72 -1.18 0.24 -8.13
N VAL A 73 -2.09 1.10 -7.69
CA VAL A 73 -2.11 1.59 -6.31
C VAL A 73 -2.92 0.66 -5.41
N ALA A 74 -2.35 0.32 -4.27
CA ALA A 74 -3.00 -0.46 -3.22
C ALA A 74 -2.74 0.16 -1.84
N ARG A 75 -3.46 -0.31 -0.82
CA ARG A 75 -3.16 -0.06 0.59
C ARG A 75 -2.74 -1.37 1.25
N VAL A 76 -1.57 -1.39 1.87
CA VAL A 76 -1.08 -2.59 2.57
C VAL A 76 -1.83 -2.71 3.89
N LYS A 77 -2.45 -3.87 4.11
CA LYS A 77 -3.24 -4.14 5.32
C LYS A 77 -2.55 -5.16 6.24
N VAL A 78 -1.83 -6.13 5.69
CA VAL A 78 -1.06 -7.12 6.46
C VAL A 78 0.22 -7.43 5.71
N ILE A 79 1.33 -7.55 6.44
CA ILE A 79 2.60 -8.09 5.94
C ILE A 79 2.86 -9.38 6.70
N PHE A 80 3.11 -10.49 6.01
CA PHE A 80 3.25 -11.80 6.65
C PHE A 80 4.17 -12.74 5.86
N SER A 81 4.55 -13.84 6.49
CA SER A 81 5.23 -14.95 5.82
C SER A 81 4.41 -16.23 5.95
N LEU A 82 4.56 -17.12 4.96
CA LEU A 82 3.98 -18.45 5.04
C LEU A 82 4.89 -19.36 5.89
N PRO A 83 4.32 -20.14 6.83
CA PRO A 83 5.00 -21.24 7.50
C PRO A 83 5.57 -22.25 6.50
N GLU A 84 6.63 -22.95 6.91
CA GLU A 84 7.34 -23.93 6.08
C GLU A 84 6.43 -25.09 5.65
N GLU A 85 5.40 -25.39 6.44
CA GLU A 85 4.41 -26.42 6.16
C GLU A 85 3.52 -26.08 4.96
N ILE A 86 3.37 -24.78 4.64
CA ILE A 86 2.53 -24.29 3.54
C ILE A 86 3.39 -23.94 2.32
N SER A 87 4.57 -23.37 2.54
CA SER A 87 5.51 -23.06 1.46
C SER A 87 6.92 -23.50 1.87
N PRO A 88 7.58 -24.39 1.10
CA PRO A 88 8.93 -24.86 1.41
C PRO A 88 10.00 -23.75 1.26
N CYS A 89 9.63 -22.57 0.78
CA CYS A 89 10.51 -21.41 0.65
C CYS A 89 9.95 -20.23 1.46
N GLU A 90 10.82 -19.47 2.12
CA GLU A 90 10.43 -18.28 2.88
C GLU A 90 9.78 -17.24 1.94
N THR A 91 8.45 -17.29 1.88
CA THR A 91 7.66 -16.45 0.98
C THR A 91 7.07 -15.31 1.79
N ARG A 92 7.60 -14.10 1.59
CA ARG A 92 7.09 -12.88 2.24
C ARG A 92 6.03 -12.24 1.36
N LEU A 93 4.86 -12.00 1.94
CA LEU A 93 3.65 -11.60 1.25
C LEU A 93 3.02 -10.38 1.92
N ALA A 94 2.20 -9.67 1.15
CA ALA A 94 1.33 -8.63 1.65
C ALA A 94 -0.12 -8.89 1.23
N TYR A 95 -1.05 -8.76 2.16
CA TYR A 95 -2.46 -8.59 1.84
C TYR A 95 -2.72 -7.10 1.58
N VAL A 96 -3.23 -6.80 0.39
CA VAL A 96 -3.45 -5.43 -0.08
C VAL A 96 -4.90 -5.21 -0.47
N GLU A 97 -5.40 -4.02 -0.17
CA GLU A 97 -6.68 -3.53 -0.66
C GLU A 97 -6.45 -2.62 -1.86
N TRP A 98 -7.05 -2.94 -2.99
CA TRP A 98 -6.80 -2.23 -4.22
C TRP A 98 -7.59 -0.93 -4.32
N PHE A 99 -6.94 0.12 -4.83
CA PHE A 99 -7.64 1.26 -5.39
C PHE A 99 -8.09 0.94 -6.82
N ARG A 100 -9.07 1.70 -7.30
CA ARG A 100 -9.40 1.72 -8.74
C ARG A 100 -8.15 2.14 -9.52
N PRO A 101 -8.02 1.69 -10.79
CA PRO A 101 -7.01 2.24 -11.69
C PRO A 101 -7.03 3.76 -11.60
N LEU A 102 -5.84 4.38 -11.67
CA LEU A 102 -5.79 5.85 -11.64
C LEU A 102 -6.66 6.39 -12.79
N ARG A 103 -7.11 7.63 -12.66
CA ARG A 103 -7.91 8.29 -13.70
C ARG A 103 -7.15 9.48 -14.24
N ALA A 104 -7.80 10.21 -15.15
CA ALA A 104 -7.29 11.50 -15.62
C ALA A 104 -6.80 12.37 -14.45
N VAL A 105 -5.65 12.99 -14.67
CA VAL A 105 -5.02 13.89 -13.72
C VAL A 105 -5.87 15.16 -13.61
N ASP A 106 -6.08 15.63 -12.38
CA ASP A 106 -6.75 16.89 -12.13
C ASP A 106 -5.90 18.05 -12.69
N ALA A 107 -6.50 18.87 -13.57
CA ALA A 107 -5.77 19.87 -14.34
C ALA A 107 -5.10 20.95 -13.46
N THR A 108 -5.66 21.23 -12.29
CA THR A 108 -5.17 22.28 -11.37
C THR A 108 -4.10 21.73 -10.44
N THR A 109 -4.41 20.64 -9.72
CA THR A 109 -3.53 20.06 -8.70
C THR A 109 -2.43 19.19 -9.28
N LYS A 110 -2.57 18.75 -10.55
CA LYS A 110 -1.70 17.76 -11.20
C LYS A 110 -1.62 16.42 -10.47
N MET A 111 -2.62 16.10 -9.65
CA MET A 111 -2.70 14.85 -8.89
C MET A 111 -3.76 13.90 -9.45
N HIS A 112 -3.57 12.60 -9.21
CA HIS A 112 -4.62 11.60 -9.45
C HIS A 112 -5.56 11.52 -8.26
N SER A 113 -6.87 11.45 -8.53
CA SER A 113 -7.87 11.07 -7.52
C SER A 113 -7.98 9.55 -7.45
N ILE A 114 -7.95 9.00 -6.24
CA ILE A 114 -8.07 7.55 -6.01
C ILE A 114 -9.28 7.23 -5.15
N THR A 115 -9.88 6.08 -5.41
CA THR A 115 -10.99 5.51 -4.62
C THR A 115 -10.83 4.00 -4.56
N TYR A 116 -11.30 3.34 -3.50
CA TYR A 116 -11.19 1.89 -3.41
C TYR A 116 -11.91 1.18 -4.56
N ALA A 117 -11.28 0.14 -5.10
CA ALA A 117 -11.93 -0.79 -6.00
C ALA A 117 -12.92 -1.63 -5.18
N LYS A 118 -14.15 -1.79 -5.69
CA LYS A 118 -15.18 -2.60 -5.04
C LYS A 118 -15.65 -3.68 -5.99
N HIS A 119 -15.85 -4.89 -5.47
CA HIS A 119 -16.45 -6.02 -6.18
C HIS A 119 -17.47 -6.68 -5.25
N GLY A 120 -18.72 -6.86 -5.69
CA GLY A 120 -19.78 -7.44 -4.86
C GLY A 120 -20.04 -6.68 -3.54
N GLY A 121 -19.83 -5.36 -3.51
CA GLY A 121 -20.01 -4.53 -2.31
C GLY A 121 -18.81 -4.51 -1.35
N MET A 122 -17.82 -5.39 -1.53
CA MET A 122 -16.61 -5.45 -0.71
C MET A 122 -15.43 -4.79 -1.41
N THR A 123 -14.44 -4.33 -0.63
CA THR A 123 -13.17 -3.83 -1.19
C THR A 123 -12.44 -4.97 -1.89
N SER A 124 -12.03 -4.73 -3.14
CA SER A 124 -11.21 -5.68 -3.89
C SER A 124 -9.84 -5.78 -3.24
N ALA A 125 -9.41 -7.00 -2.93
CA ALA A 125 -8.16 -7.26 -2.24
C ALA A 125 -7.46 -8.48 -2.82
N GLU A 126 -6.17 -8.58 -2.58
CA GLU A 126 -5.30 -9.62 -3.12
C GLU A 126 -4.09 -9.85 -2.21
N ILE A 127 -3.49 -11.04 -2.31
CA ILE A 127 -2.19 -11.33 -1.70
C ILE A 127 -1.12 -11.19 -2.78
N VAL A 128 -0.15 -10.31 -2.55
CA VAL A 128 0.95 -10.03 -3.49
C VAL A 128 2.31 -10.37 -2.85
N PRO A 129 3.30 -10.79 -3.64
CA PRO A 129 4.70 -10.84 -3.21
C PRO A 129 5.18 -9.47 -2.72
N LEU A 130 5.99 -9.43 -1.66
CA LEU A 130 6.58 -8.16 -1.22
C LEU A 130 7.47 -7.51 -2.27
N ASP A 131 8.10 -8.31 -3.13
CA ASP A 131 9.01 -7.83 -4.17
C ASP A 131 8.29 -7.06 -5.29
N ASP A 132 6.96 -7.22 -5.40
CA ASP A 132 6.13 -6.45 -6.32
C ASP A 132 5.80 -5.05 -5.77
N ILE A 133 5.98 -4.81 -4.47
CA ILE A 133 5.79 -3.49 -3.87
C ILE A 133 6.99 -2.61 -4.19
N VAL A 134 6.75 -1.54 -4.95
CA VAL A 134 7.80 -0.65 -5.46
C VAL A 134 8.16 0.43 -4.44
N GLN A 135 7.16 1.11 -3.89
CA GLN A 135 7.32 2.22 -2.94
C GLN A 135 5.98 2.62 -2.32
N SER A 136 6.01 3.29 -1.19
CA SER A 136 4.87 4.02 -0.64
C SER A 136 4.52 5.22 -1.52
N ILE A 137 3.27 5.64 -1.47
CA ILE A 137 2.81 6.91 -2.02
C ILE A 137 2.24 7.80 -0.93
N HIS A 138 2.12 9.08 -1.23
CA HIS A 138 1.49 10.04 -0.33
C HIS A 138 0.08 10.32 -0.82
N LEU A 139 -0.89 10.21 0.07
CA LEU A 139 -2.25 10.63 -0.22
C LEU A 139 -2.44 12.01 0.36
N ILE A 140 -2.72 12.95 -0.53
CA ILE A 140 -3.25 14.23 -0.11
C ILE A 140 -4.76 14.10 -0.17
N PRO A 141 -5.44 14.29 0.96
CA PRO A 141 -6.88 14.39 0.99
C PRO A 141 -7.48 15.44 0.04
N LYS A 142 -8.73 15.26 -0.32
CA LYS A 142 -9.54 16.32 -0.92
C LYS A 142 -10.67 16.67 0.05
N PHE A 143 -10.48 17.74 0.80
CA PHE A 143 -11.53 18.27 1.68
C PHE A 143 -12.67 18.87 0.85
N GLY A 144 -13.91 18.71 1.31
CA GLY A 144 -15.06 19.45 0.81
C GLY A 144 -15.16 20.84 1.45
N ALA A 145 -16.35 21.44 1.40
CA ALA A 145 -16.62 22.74 2.05
C ALA A 145 -16.49 22.69 3.59
N THR A 146 -16.52 21.50 4.18
CA THR A 146 -16.37 21.28 5.62
C THR A 146 -15.25 20.27 5.84
N MET A 147 -14.31 20.61 6.72
CA MET A 147 -13.25 19.74 7.19
C MET A 147 -13.72 19.03 8.47
N ASP A 148 -13.51 17.73 8.55
CA ASP A 148 -13.66 16.98 9.79
C ASP A 148 -12.54 17.41 10.76
N PRO A 149 -12.85 17.91 11.97
CA PRO A 149 -11.84 18.32 12.95
C PRO A 149 -11.02 17.16 13.52
N SER A 150 -11.46 15.91 13.33
CA SER A 150 -10.82 14.71 13.88
C SER A 150 -9.61 14.22 13.08
N TRP A 151 -9.24 14.95 12.05
CA TRP A 151 -8.12 14.63 11.19
C TRP A 151 -6.89 15.50 11.49
#